data_AF-A0A2V5PSR7-F1
#
_entry.id   AF-A0A2V5PSR7-F1
#
_cell.length_a   1.000
_cell.length_b   1.000
_cell.length_c   1.000
_cell.angle_alpha   90.00
_cell.angle_beta   90.00
_cell.angle_gamma   90.00
#
_symmetry.space_group_name_H-M   'P 1'
#
loop_
_entity.id
_entity.type
_entity.pdbx_description
1 polymer ?
#
loop_
_entity_poly.entity_id
_entity_poly.type
_entity_poly.pdbx_seq_one_letter_code
_entity_poly.pdbx_strand_id
1 'polypeptide(L)'
;MPQFSYKARRRTGEVVEGMLDVADRSAALIQIERLGLFPVAVDAAKGGAAIAAARPAAAKVDLQALLPPRLRAALAQKRKPKLQELATFTQQLANLLHSGMPLTVALNSMTHLETKGIPWEVTRELRQDVMEWRSLSDLMTKQPRIFSD
;
A
#
# COMPACT_ATOMS: atom_id res chain seq x y z
N MET A 1 0.49 7.12 -34.90
CA MET A 1 1.70 6.79 -34.10
C MET A 1 1.20 6.34 -32.74
N PRO A 2 1.77 5.28 -32.14
CA PRO A 2 1.27 4.80 -30.86
C PRO A 2 1.68 5.77 -29.75
N GLN A 3 0.72 6.08 -28.88
CA GLN A 3 0.93 6.97 -27.74
C GLN A 3 1.18 6.09 -26.51
N PHE A 4 2.26 6.36 -25.79
CA PHE A 4 2.63 5.65 -24.56
C PHE A 4 2.48 6.59 -23.38
N SER A 5 1.67 6.20 -22.39
CA SER A 5 1.64 6.89 -21.11
C SER A 5 2.78 6.36 -20.25
N TYR A 6 3.59 7.26 -19.70
CA TYR A 6 4.68 6.88 -18.80
C TYR A 6 4.55 7.57 -17.45
N LYS A 7 4.93 6.82 -16.42
CA LYS A 7 5.12 7.30 -15.06
C LYS A 7 6.58 7.13 -14.72
N ALA A 8 7.28 8.23 -14.53
CA ALA A 8 8.71 8.23 -14.24
C ALA A 8 9.02 9.08 -13.01
N ARG A 9 10.09 8.72 -12.30
CA ARG A 9 10.54 9.40 -11.09
C ARG A 9 11.77 10.24 -11.42
N ARG A 10 11.76 11.52 -11.06
CA ARG A 10 12.95 12.37 -11.08
C ARG A 10 13.93 11.94 -9.98
N ARG A 11 15.19 12.33 -10.12
CA ARG A 11 16.22 12.14 -9.08
C ARG A 11 15.89 12.87 -7.77
N THR A 12 15.04 13.88 -7.81
CA THR A 12 14.47 14.62 -6.66
C THR A 12 13.35 13.86 -5.94
N GLY A 13 12.90 12.71 -6.45
CA GLY A 13 11.81 11.91 -5.88
C GLY A 13 10.42 12.27 -6.40
N GLU A 14 10.30 13.35 -7.19
CA GLU A 14 9.04 13.75 -7.80
C GLU A 14 8.61 12.79 -8.91
N VAL A 15 7.33 12.42 -8.89
CA VAL A 15 6.73 11.51 -9.86
C VAL A 15 6.09 12.35 -10.96
N VAL A 16 6.59 12.19 -12.18
CA VAL A 16 6.11 12.88 -13.37
C VAL A 16 5.38 11.89 -14.25
N GLU A 17 4.15 12.26 -14.59
CA GLU A 17 3.31 11.53 -15.53
C GLU A 17 3.24 12.32 -16.83
N GLY A 18 3.44 11.64 -17.95
CA GLY A 18 3.47 12.25 -19.27
C GLY A 18 3.01 11.28 -20.34
N MET A 19 2.62 11.85 -21.48
CA MET A 19 2.33 11.09 -22.68
C MET A 19 3.49 11.26 -23.65
N LEU A 20 3.89 10.18 -24.30
CA LEU A 20 5.03 10.14 -25.20
C LEU A 20 4.61 9.42 -26.49
N ASP A 21 4.72 10.09 -27.62
CA ASP A 21 4.47 9.48 -28.93
C ASP A 21 5.73 8.79 -29.42
N VAL A 22 5.75 7.46 -29.35
CA VAL A 22 6.90 6.63 -29.75
C VAL A 22 6.42 5.37 -30.45
N ALA A 23 7.26 4.81 -31.31
CA ALA A 23 6.90 3.60 -32.06
C ALA A 23 6.78 2.36 -31.17
N ASP A 24 7.63 2.23 -30.16
CA ASP A 24 7.78 1.02 -29.34
C ASP A 24 8.01 1.31 -27.86
N ARG A 25 7.67 0.33 -27.01
CA ARG A 25 7.93 0.39 -25.56
C ARG A 25 9.40 0.61 -25.23
N SER A 26 10.31 -0.01 -25.98
CA SER A 26 11.76 0.18 -25.80
C SER A 26 12.20 1.59 -26.19
N ALA A 27 11.59 2.18 -27.21
CA ALA A 27 11.83 3.58 -27.58
C ALA A 27 11.32 4.54 -26.51
N ALA A 28 10.19 4.23 -25.86
CA ALA A 28 9.68 4.97 -24.71
C ALA A 28 10.69 5.03 -23.55
N LEU A 29 11.27 3.87 -23.19
CA LEU A 29 12.26 3.79 -22.10
C LEU A 29 13.49 4.64 -22.39
N ILE A 30 14.05 4.53 -23.59
CA ILE A 30 15.23 5.31 -24.00
C ILE A 30 14.95 6.81 -23.96
N GLN A 31 13.75 7.24 -24.36
CA GLN A 31 13.39 8.66 -24.34
C GLN A 31 13.16 9.18 -22.93
N ILE A 32 12.55 8.37 -22.05
CA ILE A 32 12.37 8.70 -20.62
C ILE A 32 13.74 8.81 -19.93
N GLU A 33 14.67 7.89 -20.21
CA GLU A 33 16.04 7.93 -19.70
C GLU A 33 16.82 9.15 -20.23
N ARG A 34 16.66 9.50 -21.51
CA ARG A 34 17.24 10.73 -22.10
C ARG A 34 16.72 12.01 -21.44
N LEU A 35 15.48 12.00 -20.94
CA LEU A 35 14.89 13.10 -20.18
C LEU A 35 15.39 13.13 -18.71
N GLY A 36 16.28 12.21 -18.32
CA GLY A 36 16.81 12.11 -16.96
C GLY A 36 15.78 11.60 -15.96
N LEU A 37 14.72 10.93 -16.45
CA LEU A 37 13.64 10.38 -15.65
C LEU A 37 13.82 8.86 -15.52
N PHE A 38 13.58 8.32 -14.34
CA PHE A 38 13.65 6.88 -14.09
C PHE A 38 12.27 6.24 -14.29
N PRO A 39 12.07 5.35 -15.28
CA PRO A 39 10.76 4.78 -15.57
C PRO A 39 10.28 3.86 -14.43
N VAL A 40 9.09 4.14 -13.89
CA VAL A 40 8.43 3.31 -12.87
C VAL A 40 7.37 2.43 -13.53
N ALA A 41 6.66 2.96 -14.53
CA ALA A 41 5.73 2.22 -15.37
C ALA A 41 5.62 2.87 -16.76
N VAL A 42 5.54 2.04 -17.80
CA VAL A 42 5.29 2.47 -19.18
C VAL A 42 4.18 1.58 -19.74
N ASP A 43 3.03 2.19 -20.00
CA ASP A 43 1.81 1.55 -20.51
C ASP A 43 1.56 2.00 -21.96
N ALA A 44 1.34 1.04 -22.85
CA ALA A 44 1.11 1.28 -24.27
C ALA A 44 -0.39 1.51 -24.55
N ALA A 45 -0.76 2.64 -25.12
CA ALA A 45 -2.10 2.80 -25.68
C ALA A 45 -2.16 2.06 -27.03
N LYS A 46 -2.99 1.02 -27.07
CA LYS A 46 -3.11 0.03 -28.14
C LYS A 46 -3.20 0.60 -29.56
N GLY A 47 -2.43 0.01 -30.48
CA GLY A 47 -2.68 0.03 -31.93
C GLY A 47 -1.73 -0.85 -32.77
N GLY A 48 -2.13 -2.09 -33.09
CA GLY A 48 -1.75 -2.80 -34.34
C GLY A 48 -0.71 -3.94 -34.35
N ALA A 49 -1.15 -5.15 -33.96
CA ALA A 49 -0.80 -6.53 -34.40
C ALA A 49 0.57 -6.93 -35.03
N ALA A 50 1.27 -7.91 -34.40
CA ALA A 50 1.43 -9.29 -34.92
C ALA A 50 2.28 -10.23 -33.99
N ILE A 51 1.60 -11.27 -33.47
CA ILE A 51 2.00 -12.69 -33.30
C ILE A 51 3.16 -13.12 -32.35
N ALA A 52 2.73 -13.96 -31.40
CA ALA A 52 3.42 -15.04 -30.67
C ALA A 52 4.27 -14.75 -29.40
N ALA A 53 3.82 -15.42 -28.33
CA ALA A 53 4.56 -15.87 -27.16
C ALA A 53 4.95 -14.82 -26.09
N ALA A 54 3.98 -14.36 -25.31
CA ALA A 54 4.21 -14.01 -23.90
C ALA A 54 2.89 -13.98 -23.11
N ARG A 55 2.97 -14.51 -21.88
CA ARG A 55 1.97 -14.53 -20.80
C ARG A 55 1.00 -13.34 -20.80
N PRO A 56 -0.30 -13.53 -20.53
CA PRO A 56 -1.25 -12.43 -20.51
C PRO A 56 -0.92 -11.53 -19.30
N ALA A 57 -0.24 -10.42 -19.59
CA ALA A 57 -0.08 -9.30 -18.68
C ALA A 57 -1.45 -8.64 -18.53
N ALA A 58 -2.12 -9.01 -17.44
CA ALA A 58 -3.08 -8.23 -16.66
C ALA A 58 -3.65 -6.99 -17.36
N ALA A 59 -4.54 -7.23 -18.33
CA ALA A 59 -5.73 -6.42 -18.41
C ALA A 59 -6.34 -6.50 -17.01
N LYS A 60 -6.30 -5.40 -16.26
CA LYS A 60 -7.09 -5.19 -15.06
C LYS A 60 -8.57 -5.10 -15.48
N VAL A 61 -9.06 -6.18 -16.11
CA VAL A 61 -10.45 -6.56 -16.02
C VAL A 61 -10.63 -6.74 -14.54
N ASP A 62 -11.31 -5.76 -13.99
CA ASP A 62 -11.59 -5.59 -12.59
C ASP A 62 -12.36 -6.86 -12.16
N LEU A 63 -11.59 -7.89 -11.79
CA LEU A 63 -12.10 -9.18 -11.31
C LEU A 63 -12.95 -8.94 -10.07
N GLN A 64 -12.67 -7.85 -9.35
CA GLN A 64 -13.58 -7.28 -8.39
C GLN A 64 -14.87 -6.87 -9.08
N ALA A 65 -14.90 -5.97 -10.08
CA ALA A 65 -16.08 -5.57 -10.86
C ALA A 65 -16.95 -6.66 -11.54
N LEU A 66 -16.50 -7.92 -11.63
CA LEU A 66 -17.31 -9.07 -12.07
C LEU A 66 -17.89 -9.93 -10.92
N LEU A 67 -17.41 -9.77 -9.69
CA LEU A 67 -17.89 -10.52 -8.52
C LEU A 67 -19.20 -9.93 -7.97
N PRO A 68 -20.21 -10.75 -7.59
CA PRO A 68 -21.46 -10.26 -7.01
C PRO A 68 -21.21 -9.35 -5.79
N PRO A 69 -22.04 -8.31 -5.56
CA PRO A 69 -21.80 -7.26 -4.57
C PRO A 69 -21.56 -7.79 -3.13
N ARG A 70 -22.10 -8.97 -2.80
CA ARG A 70 -21.88 -9.65 -1.52
C ARG A 70 -20.46 -10.21 -1.35
N LEU A 71 -19.82 -10.69 -2.43
CA LEU A 71 -18.45 -11.22 -2.38
C LEU A 71 -17.40 -10.10 -2.35
N ARG A 72 -17.67 -8.96 -2.99
CA ARG A 72 -16.83 -7.75 -2.84
C ARG A 72 -16.81 -7.24 -1.41
N ALA A 73 -17.97 -7.19 -0.76
CA ALA A 73 -18.08 -6.77 0.63
C ALA A 73 -17.30 -7.69 1.58
N ALA A 74 -17.29 -9.00 1.30
CA ALA A 74 -16.52 -9.98 2.06
C ALA A 74 -15.00 -9.87 1.83
N LEU A 75 -14.55 -9.53 0.61
CA LEU A 75 -13.12 -9.28 0.33
C LEU A 75 -12.63 -7.92 0.88
N ALA A 76 -13.50 -6.91 0.93
CA ALA A 76 -13.23 -5.61 1.53
C ALA A 76 -13.31 -5.64 3.07
N GLN A 77 -13.76 -6.75 3.64
CA GLN A 77 -13.90 -6.91 5.08
C GLN A 77 -12.50 -7.02 5.71
N LYS A 78 -12.14 -6.01 6.51
CA LYS A 78 -10.86 -5.96 7.25
C LYS A 78 -10.61 -7.32 7.93
N ARG A 79 -9.55 -8.02 7.51
CA ARG A 79 -9.17 -9.34 8.02
C ARG A 79 -8.97 -9.27 9.54
N LYS A 80 -9.47 -10.28 10.25
CA LYS A 80 -9.13 -10.47 11.67
C LYS A 80 -7.64 -10.84 11.76
N PRO A 81 -6.83 -10.13 12.56
CA PRO A 81 -5.43 -10.48 12.75
C PRO A 81 -5.28 -11.88 13.33
N LYS A 82 -4.23 -12.58 12.92
CA LYS A 82 -3.85 -13.87 13.50
C LYS A 82 -3.24 -13.64 14.89
N LEU A 83 -3.28 -14.67 15.74
CA LEU A 83 -2.70 -14.63 17.09
C LEU A 83 -1.20 -14.27 17.08
N GLN A 84 -0.45 -14.77 16.08
CA GLN A 84 0.96 -14.44 15.90
C GLN A 84 1.21 -12.96 15.55
N GLU A 85 0.28 -12.33 14.84
CA GLU A 85 0.37 -10.92 14.46
C GLU A 85 0.13 -10.01 15.67
N LEU A 86 -0.84 -10.38 16.52
CA LEU A 86 -1.07 -9.72 17.80
C LEU A 86 0.13 -9.85 18.74
N ALA A 87 0.68 -11.06 18.88
CA ALA A 87 1.88 -11.28 19.70
C ALA A 87 3.07 -10.43 19.22
N THR A 88 3.26 -10.33 17.90
CA THR A 88 4.32 -9.51 17.30
C THR A 88 4.10 -8.03 17.62
N PHE A 89 2.88 -7.53 17.45
CA PHE A 89 2.51 -6.16 17.77
C PHE A 89 2.75 -5.80 19.23
N THR A 90 2.25 -6.63 20.15
CA THR A 90 2.39 -6.39 21.59
C THR A 90 3.85 -6.46 22.02
N GLN A 91 4.63 -7.36 21.44
CA GLN A 91 6.06 -7.47 21.74
C GLN A 91 6.85 -6.27 21.20
N GLN A 92 6.55 -5.79 20.00
CA GLN A 92 7.16 -4.58 19.44
C GLN A 92 6.85 -3.36 20.32
N LEU A 93 5.58 -3.20 20.73
CA LEU A 93 5.19 -2.12 21.64
C LEU A 93 5.90 -2.24 23.00
N ALA A 94 5.94 -3.43 23.58
CA ALA A 94 6.63 -3.67 24.85
C ALA A 94 8.13 -3.35 24.77
N ASN A 95 8.80 -3.73 23.68
CA ASN A 95 10.21 -3.42 23.48
C ASN A 95 10.48 -1.91 23.41
N LEU A 96 9.59 -1.15 22.76
CA LEU A 96 9.69 0.32 22.71
C LEU A 96 9.46 0.94 24.09
N LEU A 97 8.47 0.47 24.85
CA LEU A 97 8.24 0.97 26.21
C LEU A 97 9.40 0.61 27.16
N HIS A 98 9.96 -0.60 27.03
CA HIS A 98 11.07 -1.05 27.85
C HIS A 98 12.37 -0.29 27.59
N SER A 99 12.53 0.30 26.40
CA SER A 99 13.66 1.20 26.11
C SER A 99 13.50 2.60 26.72
N GLY A 100 12.42 2.84 27.47
CA GLY A 100 12.11 4.13 28.08
C GLY A 100 11.40 5.10 27.13
N MET A 101 10.97 4.63 25.96
CA MET A 101 10.22 5.47 25.02
C MET A 101 8.84 5.82 25.62
N PRO A 102 8.43 7.12 25.60
CA PRO A 102 7.09 7.50 26.01
C PRO A 102 6.02 6.78 25.16
N LEU A 103 4.91 6.39 25.79
CA LEU A 103 3.84 5.61 25.13
C LEU A 103 3.34 6.25 23.83
N THR A 104 3.17 7.56 23.80
CA THR A 104 2.74 8.30 22.60
C THR A 104 3.74 8.21 21.45
N VAL A 105 5.04 8.23 21.76
CA VAL A 105 6.12 8.07 20.78
C VAL A 105 6.20 6.62 20.32
N ALA A 106 6.06 5.66 21.24
CA ALA A 106 6.02 4.24 20.91
C ALA A 106 4.88 3.91 19.95
N LEU A 107 3.66 4.40 20.23
CA LEU A 107 2.51 4.25 19.35
C LEU A 107 2.73 4.93 17.98
N ASN A 108 3.40 6.08 17.94
CA ASN A 108 3.78 6.73 16.68
C ASN A 108 4.81 5.92 15.88
N SER A 109 5.77 5.28 16.54
CA SER A 109 6.70 4.37 15.88
C SER A 109 5.97 3.13 15.34
N MET A 110 5.01 2.60 16.11
CA MET A 110 4.18 1.46 15.70
C MET A 110 3.35 1.74 14.43
N THR A 111 2.97 3.00 14.12
CA THR A 111 2.26 3.28 12.84
C THR A 111 3.14 3.12 11.61
N HIS A 112 4.46 3.17 11.79
CA HIS A 112 5.45 3.03 10.71
C HIS A 112 6.01 1.61 10.62
N LEU A 113 5.73 0.77 11.62
CA LEU A 113 6.11 -0.64 11.59
C LEU A 113 5.07 -1.42 10.77
N GLU A 114 5.55 -2.24 9.83
CA GLU A 114 4.69 -3.11 9.06
C GLU A 114 4.28 -4.33 9.91
N THR A 115 3.19 -4.18 10.67
CA THR A 115 2.54 -5.32 11.32
C THR A 115 1.47 -5.88 10.37
N LYS A 116 1.66 -7.12 9.91
CA LYS A 116 0.62 -7.83 9.16
C LYS A 116 -0.62 -7.98 10.04
N GLY A 117 -1.82 -7.73 9.49
CA GLY A 117 -3.09 -7.97 10.18
C GLY A 117 -3.60 -6.85 11.08
N ILE A 118 -2.78 -5.88 11.48
CA ILE A 118 -3.23 -4.71 12.26
C ILE A 118 -3.14 -3.46 11.37
N PRO A 119 -4.28 -2.83 11.04
CA PRO A 119 -4.27 -1.61 10.22
C PRO A 119 -3.57 -0.45 10.93
N TRP A 120 -2.75 0.31 10.20
CA TRP A 120 -2.05 1.48 10.72
C TRP A 120 -3.01 2.56 11.27
N GLU A 121 -4.24 2.61 10.75
CA GLU A 121 -5.27 3.54 11.22
C GLU A 121 -5.63 3.30 12.68
N VAL A 122 -5.62 2.04 13.12
CA VAL A 122 -5.99 1.64 14.49
C VAL A 122 -4.91 2.10 15.46
N THR A 123 -3.64 1.87 15.12
CA THR A 123 -2.51 2.38 15.90
C THR A 123 -2.52 3.91 15.98
N ARG A 124 -2.88 4.59 14.88
CA ARG A 124 -3.01 6.06 14.86
C ARG A 124 -4.14 6.55 15.76
N GLU A 125 -5.28 5.87 15.76
CA GLU A 125 -6.43 6.16 16.63
C GLU A 125 -6.07 5.95 18.10
N LEU A 126 -5.46 4.81 18.45
CA LEU A 126 -4.94 4.54 19.80
C LEU A 126 -4.00 5.65 20.29
N ARG A 127 -3.09 6.12 19.43
CA ARG A 127 -2.20 7.24 19.76
C ARG A 127 -2.97 8.53 20.05
N GLN A 128 -3.96 8.87 19.21
CA GLN A 128 -4.78 10.07 19.38
C GLN A 128 -5.52 10.04 20.71
N ASP A 129 -6.19 8.94 21.00
CA ASP A 129 -6.94 8.75 22.23
C ASP A 129 -6.06 8.75 23.49
N VAL A 130 -4.84 8.19 23.42
CA VAL A 130 -3.88 8.25 24.53
C VAL A 130 -3.38 9.68 24.75
N MET A 131 -3.18 10.48 23.69
CA MET A 131 -2.87 11.91 23.82
C MET A 131 -4.03 12.69 24.47
N GLU A 132 -5.26 12.22 24.30
CA GLU A 132 -6.46 12.72 24.96
C GLU A 132 -6.65 12.15 26.39
N TRP A 133 -5.60 11.54 26.96
CA TRP A 133 -5.56 10.99 28.33
C TRP A 133 -6.50 9.81 28.59
N ARG A 134 -6.94 9.12 27.53
CA ARG A 134 -7.75 7.90 27.66
C ARG A 134 -6.85 6.70 27.98
N SER A 135 -7.37 5.74 28.75
CA SER A 135 -6.60 4.54 29.10
C SER A 135 -6.41 3.66 27.86
N LEU A 136 -5.19 3.13 27.65
CA LEU A 136 -4.90 2.25 26.52
C LEU A 136 -5.75 0.98 26.54
N SER A 137 -5.99 0.42 27.72
CA SER A 137 -6.78 -0.80 27.90
C SER A 137 -8.22 -0.62 27.40
N ASP A 138 -8.87 0.49 27.77
CA ASP A 138 -10.26 0.76 27.35
C ASP A 138 -10.39 0.93 25.84
N LEU A 139 -9.36 1.47 25.19
CA LEU A 139 -9.34 1.68 23.74
C LEU A 139 -9.17 0.36 22.99
N MET A 140 -8.31 -0.53 23.50
CA MET A 140 -8.15 -1.87 22.92
C MET A 140 -9.46 -2.68 23.02
N THR A 141 -10.17 -2.60 24.15
CA THR A 141 -11.49 -3.24 24.32
C THR A 141 -12.53 -2.74 23.33
N LYS A 142 -12.47 -1.46 22.92
CA LYS A 142 -13.37 -0.88 21.89
C LYS A 142 -13.14 -1.44 20.49
N GLN A 143 -12.04 -2.16 20.27
CA GLN A 143 -11.68 -2.74 18.97
C GLN A 143 -11.67 -4.28 19.02
N PRO A 144 -12.84 -4.93 19.27
CA PRO A 144 -12.95 -6.40 19.47
C PRO A 144 -12.62 -7.22 18.21
N ARG A 145 -12.55 -6.56 17.05
CA ARG A 145 -12.14 -7.20 15.80
C ARG A 145 -10.63 -7.46 15.73
N ILE A 146 -9.84 -6.71 16.50
CA ILE A 146 -8.38 -6.74 16.46
C ILE A 146 -7.86 -7.29 17.77
N PHE A 147 -8.26 -6.68 18.89
CA PHE A 147 -7.90 -7.14 20.22
C PHE A 147 -9.07 -7.98 20.75
N SER A 148 -8.85 -9.29 20.83
CA SER A 148 -9.73 -10.17 21.60
C SER A 148 -9.45 -9.96 23.10
N ASP A 149 -10.51 -10.05 23.91
CA ASP A 149 -10.42 -10.15 25.37
C ASP A 149 -9.53 -11.32 25.80
#